data_AF-I4FQG4-F1
#
_entry.id   AF-I4FQG4-F1
#
_cell.length_a   1.000
_cell.length_b   1.000
_cell.length_c   1.000
_cell.angle_alpha   90.00
_cell.angle_beta   90.00
_cell.angle_gamma   90.00
#
_symmetry.space_group_name_H-M   'P 1'
#
loop_
_entity.id
_entity.type
_entity.pdbx_description
1 polymer ?
#
loop_
_entity_poly.entity_id
_entity_poly.type
_entity_poly.pdbx_seq_one_letter_code
_entity_poly.pdbx_strand_id
1 'polypeptide(L)'
;MYLLPTGNAINKTNLLTPDDRLLNPDDRLLNPDDRLLTAKKLIRGLTAIYTPPLARLIEQLQKLPGVGPKSAQRLALYILKRPEQDAIELAQAIVAAKKQVGLCQVCFHLSAEPICEICRNPNRETGTICVVADSRDVIALEKTREYSGKYHVLGGVISPMDGIGPDQLNIQSLVTRVSQKKIQEVILAISPSVEGETTTLYIGGLLKPFTKVTRIAFGLPMGGDLEYADEVTLARALEGRREL
;
A
#
# COMPACT_ATOMS: atom_id res chain seq x y z
N MET A 1 47.02 -8.43 41.71
CA MET A 1 47.82 -7.49 40.89
C MET A 1 47.79 -8.02 39.46
N TYR A 2 47.03 -7.36 38.56
CA TYR A 2 47.14 -7.34 37.07
C TYR A 2 47.24 -8.70 36.32
N LEU A 3 46.36 -9.11 35.37
CA LEU A 3 45.95 -8.49 34.10
C LEU A 3 44.76 -9.27 33.44
N LEU A 4 43.73 -8.53 32.99
CA LEU A 4 43.09 -8.43 31.66
C LEU A 4 42.97 -9.62 30.64
N PRO A 5 42.04 -9.53 29.64
CA PRO A 5 41.09 -10.59 29.27
C PRO A 5 41.16 -11.00 27.77
N THR A 6 40.09 -11.65 27.29
CA THR A 6 39.52 -11.66 25.90
C THR A 6 39.57 -12.96 25.10
N GLY A 7 38.45 -13.23 24.42
CA GLY A 7 38.40 -14.06 23.22
C GLY A 7 37.29 -15.11 23.21
N ASN A 8 36.03 -14.72 23.03
CA ASN A 8 35.06 -15.63 22.43
C ASN A 8 34.43 -14.99 21.19
N ALA A 9 34.78 -15.55 20.04
CA ALA A 9 34.27 -15.21 18.74
C ALA A 9 32.85 -15.78 18.61
N ILE A 10 31.88 -14.93 18.28
CA ILE A 10 30.57 -15.40 17.82
C ILE A 10 30.22 -14.69 16.52
N ASN A 11 30.30 -15.53 15.48
CA ASN A 11 29.83 -15.39 14.11
C ASN A 11 28.49 -14.63 14.02
N LYS A 12 28.45 -13.50 13.29
CA LYS A 12 27.20 -12.83 12.90
C LYS A 12 26.86 -13.18 11.47
N THR A 13 25.98 -14.16 11.32
CA THR A 13 25.22 -14.44 10.10
C THR A 13 24.32 -13.25 9.79
N ASN A 14 24.51 -12.65 8.62
CA ASN A 14 23.64 -11.62 8.05
C ASN A 14 22.23 -12.18 7.82
N LEU A 15 21.26 -11.72 8.61
CA LEU A 15 19.84 -11.86 8.34
C LEU A 15 19.26 -10.43 8.26
N LEU A 16 19.00 -10.01 7.03
CA LEU A 16 18.34 -8.74 6.70
C LEU A 16 16.91 -8.73 7.27
N THR A 17 16.50 -7.62 7.88
CA THR A 17 15.17 -7.44 8.46
C THR A 17 14.15 -6.96 7.43
N PRO A 18 12.82 -7.14 7.65
CA PRO A 18 11.78 -6.82 6.68
C PRO A 18 11.72 -5.35 6.20
N ASP A 19 12.37 -4.41 6.91
CA ASP A 19 12.45 -2.99 6.57
C ASP A 19 13.37 -2.66 5.38
N ASP A 20 14.25 -3.59 4.97
CA ASP A 20 15.25 -3.33 3.91
C ASP A 20 14.63 -3.27 2.49
N ARG A 21 13.36 -3.66 2.32
CA ARG A 21 12.67 -3.68 1.02
C ARG A 21 12.11 -2.32 0.57
N LEU A 22 12.05 -1.33 1.47
CA LEU A 22 11.59 0.03 1.18
C LEU A 22 12.72 0.99 0.74
N LEU A 23 13.95 0.48 0.60
CA LEU A 23 15.12 1.25 0.20
C LEU A 23 15.28 1.28 -1.33
N ASN A 24 15.73 2.43 -1.84
CA ASN A 24 16.14 2.60 -3.24
C ASN A 24 17.15 1.51 -3.66
N PRO A 25 17.18 1.09 -4.94
CA PRO A 25 18.07 0.03 -5.41
C PRO A 25 19.54 0.26 -5.07
N ASP A 26 20.00 1.51 -5.11
CA ASP A 26 21.38 1.91 -4.79
C ASP A 26 21.73 1.77 -3.29
N ASP A 27 20.74 1.89 -2.39
CA ASP A 27 20.94 1.84 -0.94
C ASP A 27 21.01 0.40 -0.39
N ARG A 28 20.59 -0.59 -1.19
CA ARG A 28 20.64 -2.02 -0.83
C ARG A 28 22.06 -2.60 -0.90
N LEU A 29 22.98 -1.93 -1.61
CA LEU A 29 24.37 -2.35 -1.79
C LEU A 29 25.34 -1.74 -0.76
N LEU A 30 24.86 -0.84 0.12
CA LEU A 30 25.69 -0.19 1.13
C LEU A 30 25.71 -1.00 2.43
N ASN A 31 26.92 -1.26 2.95
CA ASN A 31 27.10 -1.87 4.27
C ASN A 31 26.41 -1.02 5.37
N PRO A 32 25.99 -1.62 6.50
CA PRO A 32 25.33 -0.90 7.59
C PRO A 32 26.12 0.32 8.10
N ASP A 33 27.46 0.21 8.11
CA ASP A 33 28.37 1.29 8.49
C ASP A 33 28.43 2.42 7.44
N ASP A 34 28.29 2.10 6.15
CA ASP A 34 28.25 3.07 5.05
C ASP A 34 26.91 3.81 4.95
N ARG A 35 25.80 3.16 5.32
CA ARG A 35 24.50 3.83 5.49
C ARG A 35 24.55 4.86 6.62
N LEU A 36 25.19 4.50 7.73
CA LEU A 36 25.43 5.42 8.85
C LEU A 36 26.34 6.58 8.44
N LEU A 37 27.34 6.32 7.59
CA LEU A 37 28.28 7.33 7.09
C LEU A 37 27.63 8.27 6.07
N THR A 38 26.76 7.77 5.21
CA THR A 38 25.98 8.56 4.23
C THR A 38 24.93 9.43 4.92
N ALA A 39 24.21 8.87 5.90
CA ALA A 39 23.33 9.63 6.78
C ALA A 39 24.10 10.71 7.56
N LYS A 40 25.27 10.37 8.11
CA LYS A 40 26.17 11.35 8.77
C LYS A 40 26.70 12.42 7.82
N LYS A 41 26.98 12.10 6.55
CA LYS A 41 27.40 13.08 5.52
C LYS A 41 26.27 14.05 5.17
N LEU A 42 25.04 13.55 5.02
CA LEU A 42 23.85 14.39 4.82
C LEU A 42 23.60 15.29 6.04
N ILE A 43 23.68 14.73 7.24
CA ILE A 43 23.56 15.48 8.50
C ILE A 43 24.62 16.58 8.55
N ARG A 44 25.89 16.30 8.19
CA ARG A 44 26.98 17.29 8.19
C ARG A 44 26.74 18.46 7.22
N GLY A 45 26.07 18.22 6.10
CA GLY A 45 25.68 19.26 5.14
C GLY A 45 24.48 20.10 5.60
N LEU A 46 23.49 19.49 6.25
CA LEU A 46 22.29 20.17 6.78
C LEU A 46 22.53 20.89 8.13
N THR A 47 23.41 20.36 8.99
CA THR A 47 23.73 20.94 10.32
C THR A 47 24.55 22.23 10.25
N ALA A 48 25.12 22.58 9.09
CA ALA A 48 25.82 23.84 8.89
C ALA A 48 24.87 25.05 8.82
N ILE A 49 23.58 24.84 8.52
CA ILE A 49 22.58 25.90 8.30
C ILE A 49 21.38 25.77 9.26
N TYR A 50 21.04 24.55 9.70
CA TYR A 50 19.89 24.30 10.58
C TYR A 50 20.30 23.77 11.95
N THR A 51 19.53 24.11 12.98
CA THR A 51 19.72 23.50 14.31
C THR A 51 19.46 21.98 14.23
N PRO A 52 20.16 21.16 15.04
CA PRO A 52 20.00 19.70 14.98
C PRO A 52 18.55 19.19 15.10
N PRO A 53 17.67 19.76 15.95
CA PRO A 53 16.26 19.35 16.02
C PRO A 53 15.48 19.64 14.73
N LEU A 54 15.72 20.79 14.10
CA LEU A 54 15.07 21.18 12.85
C LEU A 54 15.52 20.29 11.69
N ALA A 55 16.82 20.01 11.58
CA ALA A 55 17.36 19.12 10.56
C ALA A 55 16.73 17.72 10.65
N ARG A 56 16.58 17.18 11.88
CA ARG A 56 15.92 15.88 12.10
C ARG A 56 14.45 15.88 11.67
N LEU A 57 13.71 16.95 11.95
CA LEU A 57 12.30 17.06 11.53
C LEU A 57 12.18 17.08 9.99
N ILE A 58 13.03 17.85 9.31
CA ILE A 58 13.08 17.90 7.84
C ILE A 58 13.37 16.52 7.26
N GLU A 59 14.34 15.80 7.82
CA GLU A 59 14.71 14.45 7.36
C GLU A 59 13.53 13.46 7.48
N GLN A 60 12.80 13.47 8.60
CA GLN A 60 11.65 12.57 8.75
C GLN A 60 10.52 12.91 7.77
N LEU A 61 10.25 14.20 7.54
CA LEU A 61 9.22 14.63 6.59
C LEU A 61 9.58 14.29 5.14
N GLN A 62 10.87 14.32 4.78
CA GLN A 62 11.35 13.98 3.44
C GLN A 62 11.17 12.50 3.09
N LYS A 63 11.04 11.61 4.08
CA LYS A 63 10.76 10.18 3.84
C LYS A 63 9.34 9.91 3.36
N LEU A 64 8.44 10.89 3.45
CA LEU A 64 7.06 10.74 3.02
C LEU A 64 6.96 10.82 1.48
N PRO A 65 6.16 9.95 0.83
CA PRO A 65 6.00 9.98 -0.61
C PRO A 65 5.44 11.34 -1.06
N GLY A 66 6.05 11.94 -2.09
CA GLY A 66 5.67 13.26 -2.61
C GLY A 66 6.23 14.46 -1.84
N VAL A 67 7.02 14.25 -0.78
CA VAL A 67 7.63 15.34 0.00
C VAL A 67 9.11 15.49 -0.34
N GLY A 68 9.42 16.41 -1.25
CA GLY A 68 10.80 16.79 -1.56
C GLY A 68 11.46 17.67 -0.47
N PRO A 69 12.79 17.90 -0.54
CA PRO A 69 13.55 18.62 0.49
C PRO A 69 13.03 20.05 0.76
N LYS A 70 12.67 20.79 -0.29
CA LYS A 70 12.08 22.14 -0.14
C LYS A 70 10.71 22.11 0.54
N SER A 71 9.88 21.12 0.23
CA SER A 71 8.56 20.96 0.86
C SER A 71 8.70 20.52 2.31
N ALA A 72 9.61 19.59 2.61
CA ALA A 72 9.92 19.17 3.98
C ALA A 72 10.39 20.35 4.85
N GLN A 73 11.28 21.19 4.33
CA GLN A 73 11.72 22.41 5.03
C GLN A 73 10.55 23.36 5.34
N ARG A 74 9.69 23.63 4.34
CA ARG A 74 8.53 24.50 4.50
C ARG A 74 7.55 23.95 5.55
N LEU A 75 7.29 22.64 5.54
CA LEU A 75 6.44 21.98 6.53
C LEU A 75 7.05 22.04 7.93
N ALA A 76 8.35 21.76 8.07
CA ALA A 76 9.04 21.82 9.36
C ALA A 76 8.99 23.22 9.99
N LEU A 77 9.25 24.26 9.20
CA LEU A 77 9.15 25.65 9.67
C LEU A 77 7.71 26.08 9.94
N TYR A 78 6.73 25.51 9.23
CA TYR A 78 5.32 25.75 9.52
C TYR A 78 4.91 25.17 10.88
N ILE A 79 5.30 23.92 11.17
CA ILE A 79 5.03 23.27 12.46
C ILE A 79 5.65 24.08 13.61
N LEU A 80 6.87 24.57 13.47
CA LEU A 80 7.53 25.40 14.50
C LEU A 80 6.84 26.75 14.77
N LYS A 81 6.05 27.26 13.82
CA LYS A 81 5.28 28.51 13.97
C LYS A 81 3.87 28.28 14.54
N ARG A 82 3.48 27.03 14.77
CA ARG A 82 2.19 26.68 15.37
C ARG A 82 2.32 26.58 16.88
N PRO A 83 1.20 26.74 17.63
CA PRO A 83 1.18 26.42 19.04
C PRO A 83 1.74 25.02 19.31
N GLU A 84 2.40 24.85 20.45
CA GLU A 84 2.97 23.55 20.86
C GLU A 84 1.92 22.43 20.85
N GLN A 85 0.68 22.77 21.23
CA GLN A 85 -0.45 21.85 21.26
C GLN A 85 -0.73 21.21 19.88
N ASP A 86 -0.75 21.99 18.79
CA ASP A 86 -0.99 21.48 17.44
C ASP A 86 0.09 20.46 17.03
N ALA A 87 1.35 20.71 17.41
CA ALA A 87 2.46 19.82 17.11
C ALA A 87 2.36 18.50 17.90
N ILE A 88 1.93 18.57 19.17
CA ILE A 88 1.68 17.40 20.00
C ILE A 88 0.53 16.57 19.44
N GLU A 89 -0.58 17.20 19.06
CA GLU A 89 -1.74 16.52 18.48
C GLU A 89 -1.39 15.81 17.17
N LEU A 90 -0.62 16.47 16.29
CA LEU A 90 -0.12 15.85 15.06
C LEU A 90 0.76 14.62 15.36
N ALA A 91 1.70 14.73 16.30
CA ALA A 91 2.56 13.63 16.68
C ALA A 91 1.76 12.45 17.26
N GLN A 92 0.78 12.74 18.12
CA GLN A 92 -0.11 11.74 18.70
C GLN A 92 -0.97 11.06 17.64
N ALA A 93 -1.51 11.81 16.67
CA ALA A 93 -2.31 11.24 15.57
C ALA A 93 -1.50 10.25 14.72
N ILE A 94 -0.24 10.59 14.39
CA ILE A 94 0.65 9.70 13.64
C ILE A 94 0.90 8.40 14.41
N VAL A 95 1.23 8.51 15.70
CA VAL A 95 1.51 7.35 16.56
C VAL A 95 0.26 6.49 16.78
N ALA A 96 -0.89 7.13 17.03
CA ALA A 96 -2.16 6.46 17.22
C ALA A 96 -2.58 5.69 15.96
N ALA A 97 -2.51 6.33 14.79
CA ALA A 97 -2.83 5.68 13.52
C ALA A 97 -1.96 4.44 13.28
N LYS A 98 -0.64 4.53 13.51
CA LYS A 98 0.26 3.38 13.33
C LYS A 98 0.00 2.23 14.30
N LYS A 99 -0.49 2.52 15.51
CA LYS A 99 -0.78 1.51 16.55
C LYS A 99 -2.17 0.88 16.41
N GLN A 100 -3.16 1.69 16.01
CA GLN A 100 -4.57 1.29 16.06
C GLN A 100 -5.07 0.79 14.71
N VAL A 101 -4.54 1.28 13.58
CA VAL A 101 -4.96 0.83 12.26
C VAL A 101 -4.31 -0.52 11.93
N GLY A 102 -5.12 -1.56 11.96
CA GLY A 102 -4.77 -2.90 11.50
C GLY A 102 -5.50 -3.29 10.21
N LEU A 103 -5.61 -4.59 9.99
CA LEU A 103 -6.34 -5.18 8.87
C LEU A 103 -7.58 -5.93 9.37
N CYS A 104 -8.68 -5.76 8.66
CA CYS A 104 -9.90 -6.53 8.89
C CYS A 104 -9.63 -8.03 8.70
N GLN A 105 -10.07 -8.86 9.64
CA GLN A 105 -9.90 -10.32 9.60
C GLN A 105 -10.68 -11.00 8.46
N VAL A 106 -11.67 -10.31 7.87
CA VAL A 106 -12.55 -10.87 6.83
C VAL A 106 -12.14 -10.43 5.43
N CYS A 107 -11.86 -9.14 5.25
CA CYS A 107 -11.62 -8.55 3.93
C CYS A 107 -10.25 -7.90 3.78
N PHE A 108 -9.42 -7.87 4.83
CA PHE A 108 -8.09 -7.25 4.82
C PHE A 108 -8.06 -5.75 4.46
N HIS A 109 -9.21 -5.06 4.55
CA HIS A 109 -9.24 -3.60 4.49
C HIS A 109 -8.70 -2.99 5.79
N LEU A 110 -8.13 -1.79 5.71
CA LEU A 110 -7.71 -1.02 6.88
C LEU A 110 -8.88 -0.86 7.87
N SER A 111 -8.62 -1.16 9.14
CA SER A 111 -9.62 -1.02 10.20
C SER A 111 -8.98 -0.81 11.57
N ALA A 112 -9.64 -0.03 12.42
CA ALA A 112 -9.28 0.09 13.84
C ALA A 112 -9.82 -1.08 14.69
N GLU A 113 -10.81 -1.81 14.17
CA GLU A 113 -11.42 -2.97 14.82
C GLU A 113 -11.05 -4.27 14.07
N PRO A 114 -11.21 -5.46 14.69
CA PRO A 114 -10.98 -6.74 14.02
C PRO A 114 -11.85 -6.95 12.76
N ILE A 115 -13.04 -6.35 12.72
CA ILE A 115 -13.96 -6.40 11.59
C ILE A 115 -14.29 -4.97 11.18
N CYS A 116 -14.02 -4.62 9.93
CA CYS A 116 -14.30 -3.27 9.43
C CYS A 116 -15.80 -2.98 9.34
N GLU A 117 -16.15 -1.70 9.33
CA GLU A 117 -17.53 -1.21 9.26
C GLU A 117 -18.29 -1.78 8.06
N ILE A 118 -17.62 -1.90 6.90
CA ILE A 118 -18.21 -2.48 5.69
C ILE A 118 -18.59 -3.94 5.91
N CYS A 119 -17.72 -4.74 6.53
CA CYS A 119 -17.99 -6.14 6.79
C CYS A 119 -19.09 -6.34 7.84
N ARG A 120 -19.08 -5.52 8.91
CA ARG A 120 -20.08 -5.56 9.99
C ARG A 120 -21.46 -5.07 9.57
N ASN A 121 -21.56 -4.21 8.56
CA ASN A 121 -22.83 -3.63 8.13
C ASN A 121 -23.80 -4.71 7.58
N PRO A 122 -24.97 -4.91 8.21
CA PRO A 122 -25.96 -5.91 7.78
C PRO A 122 -26.76 -5.50 6.54
N ASN A 123 -26.80 -4.20 6.21
CA ASN A 123 -27.53 -3.69 5.04
C ASN A 123 -26.79 -3.95 3.71
N ARG A 124 -25.57 -4.49 3.77
CA ARG A 124 -24.77 -4.80 2.58
C ARG A 124 -25.01 -6.22 2.10
N GLU A 125 -25.04 -6.36 0.79
CA GLU A 125 -25.24 -7.63 0.14
C GLU A 125 -24.06 -8.58 0.41
N THR A 126 -24.37 -9.80 0.83
CA THR A 126 -23.35 -10.84 1.08
C THR A 126 -23.09 -11.73 -0.12
N GLY A 127 -23.91 -11.63 -1.18
CA GLY A 127 -23.83 -12.47 -2.38
C GLY A 127 -22.75 -12.02 -3.36
N THR A 128 -22.20 -10.81 -3.21
CA THR A 128 -21.21 -10.25 -4.13
C THR A 128 -19.94 -9.82 -3.39
N ILE A 129 -18.78 -10.08 -4.00
CA ILE A 129 -17.48 -9.65 -3.47
C ILE A 129 -16.71 -8.87 -4.55
N CYS A 130 -16.33 -7.64 -4.24
CA CYS A 130 -15.43 -6.84 -5.06
C CYS A 130 -13.99 -6.98 -4.56
N VAL A 131 -13.14 -7.56 -5.41
CA VAL A 131 -11.73 -7.81 -5.13
C VAL A 131 -10.90 -6.66 -5.66
N VAL A 132 -10.08 -6.07 -4.80
CA VAL A 132 -9.19 -4.96 -5.12
C VAL A 132 -7.75 -5.26 -4.71
N ALA A 133 -6.80 -4.54 -5.30
CA ALA A 133 -5.39 -4.70 -4.96
C ALA A 133 -5.09 -4.12 -3.57
N ASP A 134 -5.55 -2.90 -3.28
CA ASP A 134 -5.20 -2.15 -2.07
C ASP A 134 -6.44 -1.53 -1.40
N SER A 135 -6.33 -1.18 -0.12
CA SER A 135 -7.36 -0.46 0.64
C SER A 135 -7.67 0.93 0.07
N ARG A 136 -6.72 1.53 -0.67
CA ARG A 136 -6.95 2.79 -1.40
C ARG A 136 -8.05 2.64 -2.46
N ASP A 137 -8.11 1.49 -3.12
CA ASP A 137 -9.10 1.20 -4.14
C ASP A 137 -10.49 1.00 -3.51
N VAL A 138 -10.57 0.39 -2.32
CA VAL A 138 -11.81 0.31 -1.54
C VAL A 138 -12.35 1.71 -1.27
N ILE A 139 -11.50 2.63 -0.80
CA ILE A 139 -11.91 4.01 -0.49
C ILE A 139 -12.39 4.73 -1.76
N ALA A 140 -11.73 4.51 -2.90
CA ALA A 140 -12.14 5.10 -4.17
C ALA A 140 -13.51 4.58 -4.64
N LEU A 141 -13.74 3.26 -4.56
CA LEU A 141 -15.01 2.66 -4.94
C LEU A 141 -16.14 3.02 -3.98
N GLU A 142 -15.89 3.06 -2.67
CA GLU A 142 -16.89 3.40 -1.68
C GLU A 142 -17.37 4.86 -1.81
N LYS A 143 -16.51 5.77 -2.29
CA LYS A 143 -16.88 7.16 -2.57
C LYS A 143 -17.94 7.30 -3.66
N THR A 144 -18.07 6.33 -4.58
CA THR A 144 -19.11 6.38 -5.62
C THR A 144 -20.49 6.12 -5.04
N ARG A 145 -20.60 5.40 -3.91
CA ARG A 145 -21.85 4.94 -3.29
C ARG A 145 -22.72 4.05 -4.18
N GLU A 146 -22.18 3.56 -5.29
CA GLU A 146 -22.90 2.70 -6.25
C GLU A 146 -22.78 1.21 -5.90
N TYR A 147 -21.78 0.82 -5.09
CA TYR A 147 -21.52 -0.58 -4.75
C TYR A 147 -22.04 -0.95 -3.35
N SER A 148 -23.03 -1.86 -3.30
CA SER A 148 -23.68 -2.33 -2.07
C SER A 148 -23.05 -3.60 -1.46
N GLY A 149 -22.16 -4.28 -2.19
CA GLY A 149 -21.58 -5.55 -1.80
C GLY A 149 -20.43 -5.45 -0.79
N LYS A 150 -19.69 -6.54 -0.61
CA LYS A 150 -18.53 -6.62 0.30
C LYS A 150 -17.23 -6.54 -0.48
N TYR A 151 -16.15 -6.10 0.16
CA TYR A 151 -14.82 -6.07 -0.46
C TYR A 151 -13.95 -7.26 -0.04
N HIS A 152 -12.86 -7.44 -0.79
CA HIS A 152 -11.69 -8.23 -0.42
C HIS A 152 -10.43 -7.54 -0.94
N VAL A 153 -9.46 -7.30 -0.06
CA VAL A 153 -8.20 -6.63 -0.38
C VAL A 153 -7.09 -7.67 -0.48
N LEU A 154 -6.44 -7.73 -1.63
CA LEU A 154 -5.36 -8.69 -1.89
C LEU A 154 -4.06 -8.33 -1.17
N GLY A 155 -3.82 -7.03 -0.92
CA GLY A 155 -2.58 -6.53 -0.34
C GLY A 155 -1.49 -6.28 -1.38
N GLY A 156 -1.86 -6.13 -2.65
CA GLY A 156 -0.95 -5.93 -3.77
C GLY A 156 -1.39 -6.68 -5.03
N VAL A 157 -0.46 -6.76 -5.97
CA VAL A 157 -0.57 -7.51 -7.23
C VAL A 157 0.62 -8.46 -7.36
N ILE A 158 0.46 -9.51 -8.16
CA ILE A 158 1.54 -10.45 -8.48
C ILE A 158 2.55 -9.71 -9.34
N SER A 159 3.78 -9.57 -8.84
CA SER A 159 4.87 -8.88 -9.53
C SER A 159 6.14 -9.75 -9.45
N PRO A 160 6.45 -10.52 -10.51
CA PRO A 160 7.69 -11.29 -10.57
C PRO A 160 8.95 -10.41 -10.44
N MET A 161 8.89 -9.18 -10.95
CA MET A 161 10.01 -8.22 -10.88
C MET A 161 10.30 -7.78 -9.44
N ASP A 162 9.26 -7.60 -8.63
CA ASP A 162 9.40 -7.27 -7.20
C ASP A 162 9.52 -8.51 -6.31
N GLY A 163 9.52 -9.72 -6.89
CA GLY A 163 9.53 -10.98 -6.16
C GLY A 163 8.24 -11.24 -5.36
N ILE A 164 7.12 -10.61 -5.74
CA ILE A 164 5.82 -10.76 -5.09
C ILE A 164 5.05 -11.87 -5.80
N GLY A 165 5.00 -13.04 -5.15
CA GLY A 165 4.23 -14.21 -5.60
C GLY A 165 2.82 -14.27 -4.99
N PRO A 166 1.98 -15.21 -5.45
CA PRO A 166 0.61 -15.40 -4.95
C PRO A 166 0.54 -15.66 -3.43
N ASP A 167 1.52 -16.37 -2.87
CA ASP A 167 1.55 -16.74 -1.44
C ASP A 167 1.76 -15.54 -0.51
N GLN A 168 2.25 -14.42 -1.04
CA GLN A 168 2.42 -13.17 -0.29
C GLN A 168 1.16 -12.29 -0.31
N LEU A 169 0.13 -12.70 -1.06
CA LEU A 169 -1.12 -11.98 -1.20
C LEU A 169 -2.25 -12.73 -0.49
N ASN A 170 -3.33 -12.02 -0.15
CA ASN A 170 -4.49 -12.58 0.53
C ASN A 170 -5.41 -13.41 -0.41
N ILE A 171 -4.84 -14.14 -1.38
CA ILE A 171 -5.60 -14.90 -2.39
C ILE A 171 -6.22 -16.17 -1.76
N GLN A 172 -5.47 -16.91 -0.95
CA GLN A 172 -5.99 -18.15 -0.35
C GLN A 172 -7.24 -17.89 0.51
N SER A 173 -7.21 -16.81 1.30
CA SER A 173 -8.35 -16.38 2.11
C SER A 173 -9.58 -16.02 1.28
N LEU A 174 -9.39 -15.44 0.08
CA LEU A 174 -10.47 -15.17 -0.87
C LEU A 174 -11.11 -16.46 -1.37
N VAL A 175 -10.30 -17.44 -1.78
CA VAL A 175 -10.80 -18.74 -2.27
C VAL A 175 -11.59 -19.47 -1.17
N THR A 176 -11.08 -19.48 0.06
CA THR A 176 -11.80 -20.04 1.21
C THR A 176 -13.11 -19.31 1.47
N ARG A 177 -13.10 -17.98 1.41
CA ARG A 177 -14.31 -17.16 1.64
C ARG A 177 -15.38 -17.39 0.57
N VAL A 178 -14.98 -17.53 -0.69
CA VAL A 178 -15.89 -17.79 -1.82
C VAL A 178 -16.49 -19.19 -1.74
N SER A 179 -15.67 -20.19 -1.47
CA SER A 179 -16.11 -21.60 -1.38
C SER A 179 -17.07 -21.87 -0.21
N GLN A 180 -16.88 -21.21 0.95
CA GLN A 180 -17.70 -21.45 2.13
C GLN A 180 -19.05 -20.72 2.13
N LYS A 181 -19.12 -19.51 1.56
CA LYS A 181 -20.27 -18.60 1.75
C LYS A 181 -21.29 -18.58 0.60
N LYS A 182 -21.18 -19.50 -0.38
CA LYS A 182 -22.01 -19.51 -1.61
C LYS A 182 -22.13 -18.11 -2.24
N ILE A 183 -20.98 -17.50 -2.53
CA ILE A 183 -20.92 -16.22 -3.23
C ILE A 183 -21.46 -16.41 -4.66
N GLN A 184 -22.30 -15.49 -5.12
CA GLN A 184 -22.93 -15.55 -6.45
C GLN A 184 -22.03 -14.91 -7.51
N GLU A 185 -21.35 -13.83 -7.14
CA GLU A 185 -20.48 -13.09 -8.04
C GLU A 185 -19.22 -12.54 -7.33
N VAL A 186 -18.09 -12.67 -8.00
CA VAL A 186 -16.85 -11.99 -7.65
C VAL A 186 -16.47 -11.02 -8.76
N ILE A 187 -16.37 -9.74 -8.41
CA ILE A 187 -15.99 -8.66 -9.29
C ILE A 187 -14.51 -8.36 -9.09
N LEU A 188 -13.70 -8.50 -10.13
CA LEU A 188 -12.28 -8.14 -10.11
C LEU A 188 -12.14 -6.66 -10.49
N ALA A 189 -11.82 -5.83 -9.49
CA ALA A 189 -11.59 -4.40 -9.61
C ALA A 189 -10.10 -4.08 -9.40
N ILE A 190 -9.25 -4.70 -10.23
CA ILE A 190 -7.81 -4.49 -10.25
C ILE A 190 -7.46 -3.64 -11.47
N SER A 191 -6.60 -2.63 -11.28
CA SER A 191 -6.16 -1.73 -12.34
C SER A 191 -5.59 -2.48 -13.54
N PRO A 192 -5.79 -1.99 -14.78
CA PRO A 192 -5.34 -2.65 -16.01
C PRO A 192 -3.84 -2.42 -16.27
N SER A 193 -2.98 -2.80 -15.33
CA SER A 193 -1.52 -2.89 -15.54
C SER A 193 -1.13 -4.31 -15.97
N VAL A 194 0.12 -4.53 -16.39
CA VAL A 194 0.63 -5.88 -16.72
C VAL A 194 0.51 -6.83 -15.53
N GLU A 195 0.90 -6.37 -14.34
CA GLU A 195 0.81 -7.09 -13.06
C GLU A 195 -0.65 -7.28 -12.64
N GLY A 196 -1.47 -6.25 -12.81
CA GLY A 196 -2.90 -6.29 -12.51
C GLY A 196 -3.66 -7.28 -13.40
N GLU A 197 -3.32 -7.34 -14.69
CA GLU A 197 -3.85 -8.31 -15.65
C GLU A 197 -3.47 -9.73 -15.26
N THR A 198 -2.19 -9.95 -14.97
CA THR A 198 -1.65 -11.25 -14.53
C THR A 198 -2.38 -11.73 -13.28
N THR A 199 -2.56 -10.83 -12.31
CA THR A 199 -3.27 -11.12 -11.05
C THR A 199 -4.74 -11.43 -11.29
N THR A 200 -5.40 -10.65 -12.14
CA THR A 200 -6.81 -10.85 -12.51
C THR A 200 -7.03 -12.21 -13.16
N LEU A 201 -6.20 -12.57 -14.16
CA LEU A 201 -6.32 -13.84 -14.87
C LEU A 201 -6.06 -15.03 -13.94
N TYR A 202 -5.06 -14.92 -13.07
CA TYR A 202 -4.74 -15.94 -12.07
C TYR A 202 -5.90 -16.18 -11.11
N ILE A 203 -6.39 -15.12 -10.45
CA ILE A 203 -7.51 -15.22 -9.49
C ILE A 203 -8.79 -15.67 -10.20
N GLY A 204 -9.06 -15.14 -11.38
CA GLY A 204 -10.22 -15.53 -12.18
C GLY A 204 -10.21 -17.01 -12.53
N GLY A 205 -9.05 -17.57 -12.89
CA GLY A 205 -8.89 -19.02 -13.12
C GLY A 205 -9.21 -19.85 -11.87
N LEU A 206 -8.76 -19.40 -10.70
CA LEU A 206 -9.00 -20.09 -9.43
C LEU A 206 -10.46 -20.04 -8.96
N LEU A 207 -11.16 -18.93 -9.23
CA LEU A 207 -12.51 -18.70 -8.69
C LEU A 207 -13.63 -19.17 -9.63
N LYS A 208 -13.38 -19.27 -10.93
CA LYS A 208 -14.34 -19.73 -11.95
C LYS A 208 -15.09 -21.03 -11.58
N PRO A 209 -14.46 -22.05 -10.96
CA PRO A 209 -15.16 -23.27 -10.56
C PRO A 209 -16.20 -23.07 -9.45
N PHE A 210 -16.09 -21.99 -8.66
CA PHE A 210 -16.90 -21.78 -7.46
C PHE A 210 -18.00 -20.73 -7.63
N THR A 211 -17.79 -19.74 -8.50
CA THR A 211 -18.68 -18.58 -8.63
C THR A 211 -18.54 -17.92 -10.01
N LYS A 212 -19.55 -17.11 -10.39
CA LYS A 212 -19.40 -16.19 -11.51
C LYS A 212 -18.28 -15.19 -11.18
N VAL A 213 -17.36 -15.01 -12.11
CA VAL A 213 -16.29 -14.00 -12.02
C VAL A 213 -16.51 -12.96 -13.10
N THR A 214 -16.62 -11.70 -12.70
CA THR A 214 -16.72 -10.55 -13.60
C THR A 214 -15.57 -9.60 -13.34
N ARG A 215 -15.37 -8.67 -14.28
CA ARG A 215 -14.33 -7.66 -14.19
C ARG A 215 -14.96 -6.30 -14.43
N ILE A 216 -14.43 -5.27 -13.76
CA ILE A 216 -14.84 -3.89 -14.04
C ILE A 216 -14.58 -3.55 -15.51
N ALA A 217 -15.45 -2.72 -16.08
CA ALA A 217 -15.29 -2.26 -17.45
C ALA A 217 -14.05 -1.35 -17.57
N PHE A 218 -13.37 -1.44 -18.71
CA PHE A 218 -12.34 -0.50 -19.11
C PHE A 218 -12.84 0.28 -20.32
N GLY A 219 -12.51 1.56 -20.37
CA GLY A 219 -12.89 2.39 -21.48
C GLY A 219 -12.65 3.87 -21.19
N LEU A 220 -13.30 4.69 -21.99
CA LEU A 220 -13.14 6.14 -21.93
C LEU A 220 -13.78 6.72 -20.66
N PRO A 221 -13.13 7.66 -19.98
CA PRO A 221 -13.75 8.40 -18.89
C PRO A 221 -14.92 9.24 -19.44
N MET A 222 -15.97 9.38 -18.64
CA MET A 222 -17.10 10.24 -18.99
C MET A 222 -16.62 11.69 -19.15
N GLY A 223 -16.99 12.33 -20.26
CA GLY A 223 -16.60 13.71 -20.59
C GLY A 223 -15.20 13.86 -21.20
N GLY A 224 -14.50 12.76 -21.49
CA GLY A 224 -13.28 12.80 -22.30
C GLY A 224 -13.58 12.77 -23.80
N ASP A 225 -12.82 13.53 -24.59
CA ASP A 225 -12.90 13.47 -26.05
C ASP A 225 -12.08 12.30 -26.60
N LEU A 226 -12.59 11.63 -27.64
CA LEU A 226 -11.91 10.49 -28.27
C LEU A 226 -10.53 10.86 -28.84
N GLU A 227 -10.36 12.10 -29.33
CA GLU A 227 -9.10 12.58 -29.91
C GLU A 227 -7.94 12.58 -28.90
N TYR A 228 -8.24 12.74 -27.61
CA TYR A 228 -7.23 12.81 -26.55
C TYR A 228 -7.04 11.49 -25.80
N ALA A 229 -7.76 10.43 -26.18
CA ALA A 229 -7.63 9.12 -25.58
C ALA A 229 -6.45 8.36 -26.19
N ASP A 230 -5.75 7.58 -25.35
CA ASP A 230 -4.69 6.71 -25.84
C ASP A 230 -5.26 5.52 -26.63
N GLU A 231 -4.46 5.02 -27.57
CA GLU A 231 -4.84 3.93 -28.48
C GLU A 231 -5.26 2.65 -27.75
N VAL A 232 -4.64 2.35 -26.59
CA VAL A 232 -4.95 1.16 -25.80
C VAL A 232 -6.33 1.30 -25.16
N THR A 233 -6.63 2.45 -24.56
CA THR A 233 -7.96 2.75 -23.99
C THR A 233 -9.05 2.72 -25.07
N LEU A 234 -8.79 3.29 -26.25
CA LEU A 234 -9.73 3.24 -27.38
C LEU A 234 -9.98 1.81 -27.86
N ALA A 235 -8.93 1.00 -28.02
CA ALA A 235 -9.05 -0.40 -28.39
C ALA A 235 -9.91 -1.17 -27.36
N ARG A 236 -9.65 -0.97 -26.06
CA ARG A 236 -10.44 -1.60 -24.98
C ARG A 236 -11.90 -1.14 -24.97
N ALA A 237 -12.16 0.14 -25.20
CA ALA A 237 -13.52 0.66 -25.29
C ALA A 237 -14.30 0.04 -26.47
N LEU A 238 -13.63 -0.14 -27.63
CA LEU A 238 -14.22 -0.77 -28.82
C LEU A 238 -14.47 -2.28 -28.62
N GLU A 239 -13.55 -2.98 -27.98
CA GLU A 239 -13.73 -4.39 -27.56
C GLU A 239 -14.92 -4.54 -26.61
N GLY A 240 -15.05 -3.63 -25.64
CA GLY A 240 -16.08 -3.61 -24.61
C GLY A 240 -17.42 -3.00 -25.01
N ARG A 241 -17.65 -2.72 -26.31
CA ARG A 241 -18.90 -2.12 -26.79
C ARG A 241 -20.11 -3.00 -26.46
N ARG A 242 -21.21 -2.36 -26.07
CA ARG A 242 -22.47 -3.04 -25.70
C ARG A 242 -23.55 -2.74 -26.74
N GLU A 243 -24.44 -3.69 -26.96
CA GLU A 243 -25.68 -3.48 -27.71
C GLU A 243 -26.63 -2.57 -26.90
N LEU A 244 -27.46 -1.79 -27.60
CA LEU A 244 -28.43 -0.86 -27.03
C LEU A 244 -29.85 -1.43 -27.08
#